data_AF-A0A3N6F7N0-F1
#
_entry.id   AF-A0A3N6F7N0-F1
#
_cell.length_a   1.000
_cell.length_b   1.000
_cell.length_c   1.000
_cell.angle_alpha   90.00
_cell.angle_beta   90.00
_cell.angle_gamma   90.00
#
_symmetry.space_group_name_H-M   'P 1'
#
loop_
_entity.id
_entity.type
_entity.pdbx_description
1 polymer ?
#
loop_
_entity_poly.entity_id
_entity_poly.type
_entity_poly.pdbx_seq_one_letter_code
_entity_poly.pdbx_strand_id
1 'polypeptide(L)'
;MRPVRGLDRAALKRAVAAVRPRGDTPIGLSLRKAAEDLPGSSGGAVGTRMILLVSDGEDNCGAPGPCEVAERLGKEVAGLRIDTVGFQVRGAAREQFECVAAAGNGRYYDAPDADSPAGQLQRASQLAADGYRFRGERVTGTATGAGAPVLVPGQYLDTIGPGEKRYYAVDPGDVSTADFSVTAVPQAGAAVDTFDAMRTGIAYGTVPGSRSPGAASSPRRPCTAAGRRRSRWAACRSPGPTATRTPPRSGPCTPEATSVSR
;
A
#
# COMPACT_ATOMS: atom_id res chain seq x y z
N MET A 1 -19.91 22.10 -13.25
CA MET A 1 -19.08 20.93 -12.95
C MET A 1 -18.48 20.40 -14.25
N ARG A 2 -17.26 19.85 -14.23
CA ARG A 2 -16.64 19.22 -15.40
C ARG A 2 -16.24 17.79 -15.03
N PRO A 3 -16.73 16.76 -15.74
CA PRO A 3 -16.45 15.38 -15.40
C PRO A 3 -15.00 15.01 -15.67
N VAL A 4 -14.51 13.99 -14.97
CA VAL A 4 -13.16 13.45 -15.14
C VAL A 4 -13.04 12.79 -16.51
N ARG A 5 -12.06 13.24 -17.31
CA ARG A 5 -11.72 12.70 -18.64
C ARG A 5 -10.21 12.80 -18.86
N GLY A 6 -9.71 12.22 -19.96
CA GLY A 6 -8.30 12.34 -20.35
C GLY A 6 -7.78 13.78 -20.24
N LEU A 7 -6.58 13.94 -19.67
CA LEU A 7 -6.04 15.24 -19.26
C LEU A 7 -5.78 16.16 -20.46
N ASP A 8 -6.62 17.17 -20.63
CA ASP A 8 -6.37 18.34 -21.47
C ASP A 8 -5.99 19.53 -20.59
N ARG A 9 -4.68 19.80 -20.49
CA ARG A 9 -4.14 20.85 -19.64
C ARG A 9 -4.66 22.24 -20.02
N ALA A 10 -4.82 22.52 -21.31
CA ALA A 10 -5.28 23.82 -21.78
C ALA A 10 -6.77 24.02 -21.51
N ALA A 11 -7.59 22.98 -21.72
CA ALA A 11 -9.00 23.04 -21.36
C ALA A 11 -9.23 23.13 -19.85
N LEU A 12 -8.39 22.49 -19.03
CA LEU A 12 -8.46 22.60 -17.57
C LEU A 12 -8.12 24.02 -17.09
N LYS A 13 -7.00 24.60 -17.55
CA LYS A 13 -6.63 25.99 -17.21
C LYS A 13 -7.72 27.00 -17.58
N ARG A 14 -8.30 26.87 -18.78
CA ARG A 14 -9.43 27.71 -19.21
C ARG A 14 -10.67 27.53 -18.34
N ALA A 15 -10.97 26.30 -17.93
CA ALA A 15 -12.10 26.03 -17.05
C ALA A 15 -11.91 26.66 -15.67
N VAL A 16 -10.71 26.54 -15.08
CA VAL A 16 -10.36 27.16 -13.80
C VAL A 16 -10.45 28.69 -13.89
N ALA A 17 -9.90 29.29 -14.95
CA ALA A 17 -9.95 30.73 -15.16
C ALA A 17 -11.37 31.29 -15.38
N ALA A 18 -12.32 30.43 -15.78
CA ALA A 18 -13.72 30.82 -16.00
C ALA A 18 -14.59 30.67 -14.73
N VAL A 19 -14.07 30.12 -13.64
CA VAL A 19 -14.81 29.98 -12.38
C VAL A 19 -15.08 31.36 -11.78
N ARG A 20 -16.32 31.61 -11.38
CA ARG A 20 -16.72 32.82 -10.65
C ARG A 20 -17.27 32.45 -9.28
N PRO A 21 -16.73 32.99 -8.19
CA PRO A 21 -17.26 32.74 -6.86
C PRO A 21 -18.69 33.29 -6.76
N ARG A 22 -19.58 32.52 -6.12
CA ARG A 22 -21.01 32.86 -5.97
C ARG A 22 -21.43 33.07 -4.51
N GLY A 23 -20.55 32.82 -3.54
CA GLY A 23 -20.78 33.07 -2.10
C GLY A 23 -21.08 31.82 -1.27
N ASP A 24 -21.59 30.76 -1.91
CA ASP A 24 -21.96 29.50 -1.27
C ASP A 24 -20.93 28.39 -1.55
N THR A 25 -20.70 27.52 -0.57
CA THR A 25 -19.67 26.45 -0.63
C THR A 25 -20.30 25.07 -0.40
N PRO A 26 -21.00 24.48 -1.40
CA PRO A 26 -21.68 23.19 -1.24
C PRO A 26 -20.69 22.03 -1.31
N ILE A 27 -19.94 21.79 -0.22
CA ILE A 27 -18.89 20.77 -0.16
C ILE A 27 -19.48 19.38 -0.28
N GLY A 28 -20.55 19.08 0.47
CA GLY A 28 -21.21 17.78 0.40
C GLY A 28 -21.70 17.41 -1.00
N LEU A 29 -22.25 18.37 -1.76
CA LEU A 29 -22.66 18.14 -3.15
C LEU A 29 -21.46 17.88 -4.06
N SER A 30 -20.40 18.67 -3.88
CA SER A 30 -19.18 18.58 -4.68
C SER A 30 -18.51 17.21 -4.53
N LEU A 31 -18.44 16.68 -3.31
CA LEU A 31 -17.89 15.34 -3.03
C LEU A 31 -18.71 14.23 -3.71
N ARG A 32 -20.05 14.27 -3.61
CA ARG A 32 -20.91 13.26 -4.27
C ARG A 32 -20.72 13.25 -5.79
N LYS A 33 -20.75 14.43 -6.40
CA LYS A 33 -20.59 14.55 -7.85
C LYS A 33 -19.18 14.17 -8.31
N ALA A 34 -18.15 14.49 -7.53
CA ALA A 34 -16.80 14.02 -7.80
C ALA A 34 -16.71 12.49 -7.75
N ALA A 35 -17.39 11.84 -6.80
CA ALA A 35 -17.43 10.38 -6.72
C ALA A 35 -18.20 9.74 -7.90
N GLU A 36 -19.30 10.34 -8.34
CA GLU A 36 -20.03 9.92 -9.56
C GLU A 36 -19.17 10.02 -10.82
N ASP A 37 -18.29 11.03 -10.90
CA ASP A 37 -17.40 11.25 -12.04
C ASP A 37 -16.18 10.32 -12.06
N LEU A 38 -15.89 9.61 -10.96
CA LEU A 38 -14.77 8.67 -10.92
C LEU A 38 -15.06 7.46 -11.80
N PRO A 39 -14.09 6.99 -12.59
CA PRO A 39 -14.28 5.78 -13.37
C PRO A 39 -14.57 4.59 -12.44
N GLY A 40 -15.54 3.76 -12.85
CA GLY A 40 -15.82 2.48 -12.21
C GLY A 40 -14.57 1.59 -12.16
N SER A 41 -14.63 0.49 -11.41
CA SER A 41 -13.53 -0.48 -11.32
C SER A 41 -13.40 -1.30 -12.60
N SER A 42 -13.11 -0.62 -13.70
CA SER A 42 -13.00 -1.19 -15.03
C SER A 42 -11.51 -1.23 -15.41
N GLY A 43 -10.92 -2.43 -15.37
CA GLY A 43 -9.59 -2.68 -15.94
C GLY A 43 -8.49 -3.08 -14.96
N GLY A 44 -8.80 -3.32 -13.68
CA GLY A 44 -7.92 -3.94 -12.70
C GLY A 44 -6.56 -3.24 -12.48
N ALA A 45 -6.42 -1.96 -12.83
CA ALA A 45 -5.52 -1.15 -12.06
C ALA A 45 -6.07 -1.19 -10.63
N VAL A 46 -5.28 -1.71 -9.69
CA VAL A 46 -5.45 -1.42 -8.25
C VAL A 46 -5.12 0.07 -8.10
N GLY A 47 -5.96 0.91 -8.69
CA GLY A 47 -5.74 2.34 -8.82
C GLY A 47 -6.44 3.01 -7.66
N THR A 48 -5.65 3.62 -6.78
CA THR A 48 -6.17 4.52 -5.75
C THR A 48 -7.05 5.57 -6.43
N ARG A 49 -8.32 5.61 -6.06
CA ARG A 49 -9.23 6.67 -6.48
C ARG A 49 -9.02 7.83 -5.52
N MET A 50 -8.75 9.01 -6.04
CA MET A 50 -8.46 10.17 -5.20
C MET A 50 -9.36 11.34 -5.55
N ILE A 51 -9.99 11.91 -4.54
CA ILE A 51 -10.63 13.21 -4.58
C ILE A 51 -9.73 14.16 -3.78
N LEU A 52 -9.38 15.30 -4.36
CA LEU A 52 -8.67 16.38 -3.69
C LEU A 52 -9.63 17.56 -3.54
N LEU A 53 -10.15 17.76 -2.33
CA LEU A 53 -10.98 18.91 -1.98
C LEU A 53 -10.07 20.10 -1.67
N VAL A 54 -10.31 21.23 -2.32
CA VAL A 54 -9.63 22.50 -2.01
C VAL A 54 -10.71 23.53 -1.71
N SER A 55 -10.68 24.14 -0.53
CA SER A 55 -11.67 25.13 -0.10
C SER A 55 -11.05 26.16 0.84
N ASP A 56 -11.56 27.39 0.78
CA ASP A 56 -11.19 28.54 1.62
C ASP A 56 -12.22 28.84 2.73
N GLY A 57 -13.28 28.03 2.84
CA GLY A 57 -14.33 28.18 3.85
C GLY A 57 -15.12 26.90 4.13
N GLU A 58 -15.87 26.92 5.23
CA GLU A 58 -16.73 25.81 5.66
C GLU A 58 -17.95 25.62 4.75
N ASP A 59 -18.50 24.40 4.75
CA ASP A 59 -19.78 24.11 4.09
C ASP A 59 -20.93 24.85 4.77
N ASN A 60 -21.62 25.70 4.00
CA ASN A 60 -22.73 26.54 4.45
C ASN A 60 -24.06 26.22 3.72
N CYS A 61 -24.11 25.13 2.93
CA CYS A 61 -25.23 24.83 2.04
C CYS A 61 -26.22 23.77 2.57
N GLY A 62 -26.08 23.35 3.83
CA GLY A 62 -27.01 22.44 4.50
C GLY A 62 -26.71 20.94 4.33
N ALA A 63 -27.66 20.10 4.73
CA ALA A 63 -27.50 18.65 4.87
C ALA A 63 -27.56 17.87 3.52
N PRO A 64 -26.93 16.68 3.43
CA PRO A 64 -26.07 16.05 4.43
C PRO A 64 -24.71 16.78 4.53
N GLY A 65 -24.19 16.85 5.76
CA GLY A 65 -22.92 17.54 6.03
C GLY A 65 -21.74 16.86 5.32
N PRO A 66 -20.63 17.58 5.09
CA PRO A 66 -19.56 17.09 4.24
C PRO A 66 -18.84 15.89 4.84
N CYS A 67 -18.73 15.80 6.17
CA CYS A 67 -18.11 14.65 6.83
C CYS A 67 -18.95 13.37 6.70
N GLU A 68 -20.29 13.47 6.82
CA GLU A 68 -21.21 12.35 6.61
C GLU A 68 -21.14 11.86 5.16
N VAL A 69 -21.08 12.79 4.19
CA VAL A 69 -20.88 12.45 2.78
C VAL A 69 -19.55 11.73 2.57
N ALA A 70 -18.47 12.22 3.17
CA ALA A 70 -17.15 11.61 3.07
C ALA A 70 -17.11 10.19 3.65
N GLU A 71 -17.72 9.98 4.81
CA GLU A 71 -17.82 8.66 5.46
C GLU A 71 -18.57 7.66 4.58
N ARG A 72 -19.70 8.07 4.02
CA ARG A 72 -20.48 7.22 3.10
C ARG A 72 -19.66 6.86 1.86
N LEU A 73 -19.03 7.86 1.23
CA LEU A 73 -18.22 7.64 0.03
C LEU A 73 -17.01 6.74 0.30
N GLY A 74 -16.35 6.89 1.45
CA GLY A 74 -15.22 6.05 1.85
C GLY A 74 -15.59 4.58 2.04
N LYS A 75 -16.86 4.28 2.34
CA LYS A 75 -17.40 2.91 2.43
C LYS A 75 -17.91 2.37 1.09
N GLU A 76 -18.57 3.21 0.29
CA GLU A 76 -19.21 2.81 -0.97
C GLU A 76 -18.21 2.63 -2.12
N VAL A 77 -17.17 3.48 -2.17
CA VAL A 77 -16.21 3.49 -3.27
C VAL A 77 -14.92 2.82 -2.82
N ALA A 78 -14.74 1.56 -3.22
CA ALA A 78 -13.54 0.78 -2.89
C ALA A 78 -12.25 1.50 -3.32
N GLY A 79 -11.29 1.62 -2.40
CA GLY A 79 -10.00 2.29 -2.64
C GLY A 79 -10.10 3.80 -2.87
N LEU A 80 -11.21 4.43 -2.46
CA LEU A 80 -11.36 5.89 -2.45
C LEU A 80 -10.58 6.52 -1.29
N ARG A 81 -9.86 7.57 -1.64
CA ARG A 81 -9.16 8.48 -0.74
C ARG A 81 -9.63 9.90 -0.99
N ILE A 82 -9.99 10.63 0.06
CA ILE A 82 -10.39 12.04 -0.01
C ILE A 82 -9.37 12.85 0.79
N ASP A 83 -8.51 13.58 0.09
CA ASP A 83 -7.59 14.53 0.69
C ASP A 83 -8.22 15.93 0.69
N THR A 84 -7.95 16.72 1.73
CA THR A 84 -8.49 18.07 1.89
C THR A 84 -7.37 19.10 2.01
N VAL A 85 -7.49 20.22 1.31
CA VAL A 85 -6.58 21.37 1.38
C VAL A 85 -7.38 22.59 1.81
N GLY A 86 -7.08 23.09 3.00
CA GLY A 86 -7.72 24.29 3.54
C GLY A 86 -6.91 25.54 3.23
N PHE A 87 -7.45 26.49 2.47
CA PHE A 87 -6.80 27.77 2.17
C PHE A 87 -7.22 28.85 3.17
N GLN A 88 -6.28 29.34 3.97
CA GLN A 88 -6.53 30.37 5.00
C GLN A 88 -7.67 30.04 5.98
N VAL A 89 -7.94 28.75 6.21
CA VAL A 89 -9.02 28.31 7.09
C VAL A 89 -8.58 28.21 8.55
N ARG A 90 -9.50 28.50 9.47
CA ARG A 90 -9.31 28.38 10.92
C ARG A 90 -10.61 27.90 11.59
N GLY A 91 -10.50 27.40 12.82
CA GLY A 91 -11.65 27.01 13.64
C GLY A 91 -12.49 25.90 12.98
N ALA A 92 -13.81 26.10 12.95
CA ALA A 92 -14.79 25.11 12.49
C ALA A 92 -14.52 24.58 11.06
N ALA A 93 -14.05 25.44 10.15
CA ALA A 93 -13.70 25.03 8.77
C ALA A 93 -12.56 24.01 8.76
N ARG A 94 -11.55 24.17 9.63
CA ARG A 94 -10.43 23.23 9.73
C ARG A 94 -10.89 21.89 10.30
N GLU A 95 -11.65 21.92 11.40
CA GLU A 95 -12.20 20.70 12.01
C GLU A 95 -13.06 19.91 11.03
N GLN A 96 -13.88 20.61 10.24
CA GLN A 96 -14.68 20.02 9.18
C GLN A 96 -13.80 19.32 8.12
N PHE A 97 -12.71 19.94 7.67
CA PHE A 97 -11.81 19.35 6.68
C PHE A 97 -10.99 18.19 7.21
N GLU A 98 -10.59 18.23 8.48
CA GLU A 98 -9.95 17.12 9.17
C GLU A 98 -10.93 15.92 9.28
N CYS A 99 -12.19 16.19 9.61
CA CYS A 99 -13.26 15.17 9.64
C CYS A 99 -13.46 14.54 8.26
N VAL A 100 -13.60 15.35 7.20
CA VAL A 100 -13.77 14.88 5.81
C VAL A 100 -12.59 14.01 5.37
N ALA A 101 -11.35 14.44 5.65
CA ALA A 101 -10.16 13.67 5.30
C ALA A 101 -10.11 12.33 6.05
N ALA A 102 -10.37 12.34 7.36
CA ALA A 102 -10.37 11.12 8.16
C ALA A 102 -11.45 10.14 7.71
N ALA A 103 -12.68 10.62 7.53
CA ALA A 103 -13.83 9.82 7.10
C ALA A 103 -13.68 9.29 5.66
N GLY A 104 -12.98 10.05 4.81
CA GLY A 104 -12.68 9.69 3.43
C GLY A 104 -11.34 8.98 3.22
N ASN A 105 -10.70 8.45 4.27
CA ASN A 105 -9.44 7.70 4.19
C ASN A 105 -8.24 8.47 3.61
N GLY A 106 -8.23 9.80 3.73
CA GLY A 106 -7.18 10.68 3.23
C GLY A 106 -6.54 11.54 4.30
N ARG A 107 -5.97 12.67 3.88
CA ARG A 107 -5.18 13.57 4.71
C ARG A 107 -5.59 15.03 4.51
N TYR A 108 -5.56 15.78 5.61
CA TYR A 108 -5.68 17.23 5.61
C TYR A 108 -4.32 17.90 5.36
N TYR A 109 -4.32 18.96 4.55
CA TYR A 109 -3.19 19.84 4.30
C TYR A 109 -3.59 21.28 4.53
N ASP A 110 -2.78 22.00 5.29
CA ASP A 110 -2.99 23.42 5.58
C ASP A 110 -2.26 24.30 4.54
N ALA A 111 -2.95 25.31 4.03
CA ALA A 111 -2.41 26.28 3.08
C ALA A 111 -2.61 27.72 3.61
N PRO A 112 -1.66 28.25 4.42
CA PRO A 112 -1.84 29.49 5.17
C PRO A 112 -1.73 30.78 4.33
N ASP A 113 -1.15 30.72 3.13
CA ASP A 113 -0.88 31.87 2.27
C ASP A 113 -1.09 31.54 0.78
N ALA A 114 -1.17 32.57 -0.08
CA ALA A 114 -1.46 32.44 -1.52
C ALA A 114 -0.46 31.57 -2.31
N ASP A 115 0.75 31.39 -1.80
CA ASP A 115 1.80 30.59 -2.45
C ASP A 115 1.73 29.11 -2.04
N SER A 116 1.12 28.82 -0.89
CA SER A 116 0.99 27.48 -0.32
C SER A 116 0.09 26.51 -1.11
N PRO A 117 -1.06 26.90 -1.70
CA PRO A 117 -1.92 25.99 -2.46
C PRO A 117 -1.21 25.28 -3.60
N ALA A 118 -0.37 25.99 -4.36
CA ALA A 118 0.36 25.38 -5.46
C ALA A 118 1.29 24.27 -4.97
N GLY A 119 2.01 24.51 -3.88
CA GLY A 119 2.88 23.52 -3.24
C GLY A 119 2.10 22.33 -2.66
N GLN A 120 0.97 22.58 -1.98
CA GLN A 120 0.13 21.51 -1.43
C GLN A 120 -0.55 20.69 -2.54
N LEU A 121 -1.03 21.33 -3.60
CA LEU A 121 -1.56 20.67 -4.79
C LEU A 121 -0.49 19.81 -5.46
N GLN A 122 0.74 20.33 -5.60
CA GLN A 122 1.86 19.57 -6.18
C GLN A 122 2.19 18.36 -5.32
N ARG A 123 2.27 18.52 -3.99
CA ARG A 123 2.52 17.43 -3.04
C ARG A 123 1.40 16.39 -3.07
N ALA A 124 0.14 16.82 -3.00
CA ALA A 124 -1.02 15.93 -3.09
C ALA A 124 -1.03 15.19 -4.44
N SER A 125 -0.70 15.87 -5.53
CA SER A 125 -0.59 15.26 -6.86
C SER A 125 0.56 14.26 -6.96
N GLN A 126 1.71 14.55 -6.35
CA GLN A 126 2.82 13.61 -6.25
C GLN A 126 2.40 12.39 -5.44
N LEU A 127 1.80 12.56 -4.26
CA LEU A 127 1.30 11.45 -3.46
C LEU A 127 0.20 10.63 -4.18
N ALA A 128 -0.62 11.29 -5.00
CA ALA A 128 -1.62 10.63 -5.85
C ALA A 128 -0.97 9.82 -6.99
N ALA A 129 0.08 10.36 -7.60
CA ALA A 129 0.77 9.76 -8.74
C ALA A 129 1.78 8.67 -8.32
N ASP A 130 2.40 8.87 -7.15
CA ASP A 130 3.38 8.01 -6.48
C ASP A 130 2.69 6.94 -5.65
N GLY A 131 1.38 7.07 -5.38
CA GLY A 131 0.55 6.01 -4.83
C GLY A 131 0.86 4.72 -5.58
N TYR A 132 1.52 3.79 -4.88
CA TYR A 132 2.30 2.70 -5.45
C TYR A 132 1.70 2.20 -6.76
N ARG A 133 2.31 2.58 -7.89
CA ARG A 133 2.02 1.94 -9.16
C ARG A 133 2.65 0.56 -9.11
N PHE A 134 1.91 -0.34 -8.47
CA PHE A 134 2.24 -1.75 -8.46
C PHE A 134 2.43 -2.20 -9.91
N ARG A 135 3.63 -2.70 -10.21
CA ARG A 135 3.93 -3.31 -11.49
C ARG A 135 3.86 -4.81 -11.31
N GLY A 136 3.21 -5.49 -12.25
CA GLY A 136 3.12 -6.93 -12.25
C GLY A 136 1.89 -7.43 -12.99
N GLU A 137 1.93 -8.69 -13.37
CA GLU A 137 0.78 -9.42 -13.90
C GLU A 137 -0.23 -9.69 -12.79
N ARG A 138 -1.52 -9.51 -13.07
CA ARG A 138 -2.56 -9.85 -12.10
C ARG A 138 -2.69 -11.36 -12.00
N VAL A 139 -2.62 -11.87 -10.79
CA VAL A 139 -2.89 -13.27 -10.50
C VAL A 139 -3.81 -13.33 -9.29
N THR A 140 -4.61 -14.39 -9.20
CA THR A 140 -5.45 -14.65 -8.04
C THR A 140 -5.09 -16.00 -7.47
N GLY A 141 -4.52 -16.00 -6.28
CA GLY A 141 -4.21 -17.21 -5.54
C GLY A 141 -5.48 -17.93 -5.10
N THR A 142 -5.36 -19.24 -4.89
CA THR A 142 -6.48 -20.09 -4.46
C THR A 142 -6.44 -20.37 -2.97
N ALA A 143 -7.56 -20.80 -2.40
CA ALA A 143 -7.63 -21.20 -0.99
C ALA A 143 -6.90 -22.53 -0.70
N THR A 144 -6.59 -23.32 -1.74
CA THR A 144 -5.91 -24.62 -1.64
C THR A 144 -4.74 -24.70 -2.61
N GLY A 145 -3.69 -25.45 -2.26
CA GLY A 145 -2.51 -25.63 -3.11
C GLY A 145 -2.79 -26.37 -4.42
N ALA A 146 -3.83 -27.22 -4.48
CA ALA A 146 -4.16 -28.01 -5.67
C ALA A 146 -4.67 -27.16 -6.85
N GLY A 147 -5.28 -26.01 -6.57
CA GLY A 147 -5.75 -25.07 -7.60
C GLY A 147 -4.83 -23.88 -7.81
N ALA A 148 -3.65 -23.87 -7.18
CA ALA A 148 -2.80 -22.70 -7.15
C ALA A 148 -2.26 -22.38 -8.55
N PRO A 149 -2.33 -21.11 -9.01
CA PRO A 149 -1.75 -20.73 -10.29
C PRO A 149 -0.23 -20.92 -10.26
N VAL A 150 0.30 -21.51 -11.33
CA VAL A 150 1.74 -21.71 -11.48
C VAL A 150 2.37 -20.41 -11.97
N LEU A 151 3.23 -19.83 -11.15
CA LEU A 151 3.95 -18.61 -11.44
C LEU A 151 5.30 -18.94 -12.08
N VAL A 152 5.62 -18.23 -13.15
CA VAL A 152 6.97 -18.19 -13.74
C VAL A 152 7.75 -16.99 -13.20
N PRO A 153 9.08 -16.89 -13.37
CA PRO A 153 9.84 -15.72 -12.93
C PRO A 153 9.23 -14.40 -13.45
N GLY A 154 8.85 -13.50 -12.54
CA GLY A 154 8.14 -12.27 -12.88
C GLY A 154 7.67 -11.47 -11.66
N GLN A 155 6.95 -10.38 -11.92
CA GLN A 155 6.28 -9.57 -10.89
C GLN A 155 4.78 -9.83 -10.98
N TYR A 156 4.14 -10.06 -9.83
CA TYR A 156 2.72 -10.40 -9.76
C TYR A 156 2.00 -9.57 -8.71
N LEU A 157 0.72 -9.30 -8.96
CA LEU A 157 -0.16 -8.55 -8.07
C LEU A 157 -1.40 -9.37 -7.74
N ASP A 158 -1.73 -9.43 -6.45
CA ASP A 158 -2.98 -10.00 -5.94
C ASP A 158 -3.51 -9.12 -4.78
N THR A 159 -4.78 -9.29 -4.44
CA THR A 159 -5.44 -8.67 -3.28
C THR A 159 -5.81 -9.76 -2.28
N ILE A 160 -5.34 -9.63 -1.05
CA ILE A 160 -5.57 -10.60 0.03
C ILE A 160 -6.37 -9.91 1.13
N GLY A 161 -7.53 -10.45 1.45
CA GLY A 161 -8.38 -9.93 2.53
C GLY A 161 -7.83 -10.27 3.93
N PRO A 162 -8.31 -9.58 4.99
CA PRO A 162 -7.96 -9.90 6.37
C PRO A 162 -8.26 -11.38 6.69
N GLY A 163 -7.27 -12.10 7.22
CA GLY A 163 -7.40 -13.52 7.56
C GLY A 163 -7.44 -14.48 6.37
N GLU A 164 -7.39 -13.99 5.13
CA GLU A 164 -7.35 -14.85 3.95
C GLU A 164 -6.00 -15.54 3.79
N LYS A 165 -6.04 -16.80 3.37
CA LYS A 165 -4.87 -17.56 2.96
C LYS A 165 -4.97 -17.87 1.47
N ARG A 166 -3.92 -17.49 0.74
CA ARG A 166 -3.80 -17.73 -0.70
C ARG A 166 -2.59 -18.60 -0.99
N TYR A 167 -2.74 -19.48 -1.97
CA TYR A 167 -1.70 -20.38 -2.46
C TYR A 167 -1.31 -20.02 -3.89
N TYR A 168 -0.01 -20.08 -4.16
CA TYR A 168 0.61 -19.91 -5.47
C TYR A 168 1.59 -21.07 -5.65
N ALA A 169 1.68 -21.60 -6.86
CA ALA A 169 2.62 -22.66 -7.20
C ALA A 169 3.81 -22.07 -7.95
N VAL A 170 4.99 -22.65 -7.74
CA VAL A 170 6.18 -22.37 -8.53
C VAL A 170 6.73 -23.71 -8.97
N ASP A 171 7.02 -23.85 -10.27
CA ASP A 171 7.76 -25.00 -10.78
C ASP A 171 9.25 -24.62 -10.84
N PRO A 172 10.09 -25.19 -9.95
CA PRO A 172 11.52 -24.91 -9.95
C PRO A 172 12.23 -25.56 -11.16
N GLY A 173 11.61 -26.47 -11.91
CA GLY A 173 12.27 -27.18 -13.00
C GLY A 173 13.59 -27.82 -12.56
N ASP A 174 14.67 -27.59 -13.32
CA ASP A 174 16.01 -28.10 -13.02
C ASP A 174 16.81 -27.23 -12.02
N VAL A 175 16.30 -26.05 -11.65
CA VAL A 175 16.99 -25.17 -10.70
C VAL A 175 16.59 -25.51 -9.26
N SER A 176 17.58 -25.69 -8.39
CA SER A 176 17.35 -26.12 -6.99
C SER A 176 16.91 -25.00 -6.04
N THR A 177 16.78 -23.77 -6.53
CA THR A 177 16.52 -22.57 -5.72
C THR A 177 15.46 -21.69 -6.35
N ALA A 178 14.44 -21.34 -5.57
CA ALA A 178 13.44 -20.33 -5.93
C ALA A 178 13.47 -19.22 -4.88
N ASP A 179 13.77 -18.01 -5.32
CA ASP A 179 13.69 -16.80 -4.49
C ASP A 179 12.35 -16.11 -4.71
N PHE A 180 11.68 -15.73 -3.64
CA PHE A 180 10.48 -14.91 -3.70
C PHE A 180 10.51 -13.83 -2.62
N SER A 181 9.93 -12.68 -2.94
CA SER A 181 9.69 -11.61 -1.99
C SER A 181 8.23 -11.20 -2.10
N VAL A 182 7.65 -10.82 -0.96
CA VAL A 182 6.26 -10.36 -0.90
C VAL A 182 6.26 -9.03 -0.17
N THR A 183 5.59 -8.05 -0.76
CA THR A 183 5.36 -6.74 -0.13
C THR A 183 3.87 -6.52 -0.04
N ALA A 184 3.37 -6.42 1.18
CA ALA A 184 1.99 -6.05 1.45
C ALA A 184 1.91 -4.54 1.61
N VAL A 185 1.02 -3.90 0.86
CA VAL A 185 0.72 -2.48 1.04
C VAL A 185 -0.76 -2.35 1.37
N PRO A 186 -1.10 -1.89 2.59
CA PRO A 186 -2.48 -1.61 2.95
C PRO A 186 -3.10 -0.61 1.97
N GLN A 187 -4.33 -0.85 1.54
CA GLN A 187 -5.06 0.15 0.77
C GLN A 187 -5.40 1.36 1.66
N ALA A 188 -5.57 2.53 1.05
CA ALA A 188 -6.03 3.71 1.79
C ALA A 188 -7.35 3.38 2.50
N GLY A 189 -7.41 3.63 3.81
CA GLY A 189 -8.58 3.32 4.63
C GLY A 189 -8.66 1.90 5.16
N ALA A 190 -7.70 1.03 4.86
CA ALA A 190 -7.64 -0.29 5.48
C ALA A 190 -7.41 -0.12 7.00
N ALA A 191 -8.29 -0.72 7.80
CA ALA A 191 -8.11 -0.83 9.24
C ALA A 191 -7.00 -1.84 9.51
N VAL A 192 -5.75 -1.37 9.53
CA VAL A 192 -4.57 -2.14 9.89
C VAL A 192 -3.96 -1.59 11.17
N ASP A 193 -3.61 -2.46 12.11
CA ASP A 193 -2.93 -2.10 13.34
C ASP A 193 -1.42 -2.46 13.30
N THR A 194 -0.68 -2.11 14.36
CA THR A 194 0.77 -2.35 14.45
C THR A 194 1.13 -3.84 14.52
N PHE A 195 0.17 -4.73 14.79
CA PHE A 195 0.36 -6.16 14.93
C PHE A 195 -0.11 -6.95 13.69
N ASP A 196 -0.84 -6.31 12.79
CA ASP A 196 -1.18 -6.89 11.49
C ASP A 196 0.08 -7.16 10.67
N ALA A 197 0.23 -8.43 10.31
CA ALA A 197 1.41 -8.91 9.59
C ALA A 197 1.01 -9.90 8.49
N MET A 198 1.60 -9.73 7.31
CA MET A 198 1.54 -10.74 6.27
C MET A 198 2.50 -11.88 6.63
N ARG A 199 1.97 -13.10 6.73
CA ARG A 199 2.78 -14.31 6.94
C ARG A 199 2.92 -15.08 5.63
N THR A 200 4.15 -15.32 5.21
CA THR A 200 4.49 -16.18 4.09
C THR A 200 5.06 -17.51 4.59
N GLY A 201 4.74 -18.60 3.92
CA GLY A 201 5.29 -19.92 4.22
C GLY A 201 5.42 -20.75 2.95
N ILE A 202 6.49 -21.51 2.86
CA ILE A 202 6.69 -22.47 1.77
C ILE A 202 6.04 -23.78 2.21
N ALA A 203 5.09 -24.27 1.41
CA ALA A 203 4.52 -25.60 1.57
C ALA A 203 5.05 -26.49 0.47
N TYR A 204 5.62 -27.64 0.83
CA TYR A 204 6.05 -28.65 -0.12
C TYR A 204 4.91 -29.61 -0.40
N GLY A 205 4.61 -29.86 -1.67
CA GLY A 205 3.60 -30.80 -2.11
C GLY A 205 3.72 -31.06 -3.60
N THR A 206 3.28 -32.23 -4.06
CA THR A 206 3.18 -32.53 -5.49
C THR A 206 1.94 -31.82 -6.06
N VAL A 207 2.14 -30.92 -7.01
CA VAL A 207 1.04 -30.34 -7.79
C VAL A 207 0.56 -31.42 -8.76
N PRO A 208 -0.75 -31.70 -8.88
CA PRO A 208 -1.24 -32.61 -9.91
C PRO A 208 -0.83 -32.09 -11.31
N GLY A 209 0.07 -32.80 -11.98
CA GLY A 209 0.60 -32.43 -13.30
C GLY A 209 2.05 -31.93 -13.33
N SER A 210 2.69 -31.65 -12.18
CA SER A 210 4.14 -31.40 -12.14
C SER A 210 4.87 -32.74 -12.29
N ARG A 211 5.61 -32.91 -13.39
CA ARG A 211 6.37 -34.13 -13.67
C ARG A 211 7.59 -34.16 -12.73
N SER A 212 7.49 -34.86 -11.61
CA SER A 212 8.65 -35.11 -10.74
C SER A 212 9.76 -35.81 -11.54
N PRO A 213 11.00 -35.30 -11.60
CA PRO A 213 12.13 -36.10 -12.05
C PRO A 213 12.29 -37.26 -11.05
N GLY A 214 12.43 -38.47 -11.57
CA GLY A 214 12.35 -39.72 -10.82
C GLY A 214 13.13 -39.69 -9.50
N ALA A 215 12.44 -40.05 -8.42
CA ALA A 215 13.04 -40.26 -7.11
C ALA A 215 14.04 -41.41 -7.18
N ALA A 216 15.31 -41.10 -7.41
CA ALA A 216 16.41 -41.98 -7.01
C ALA A 216 16.46 -41.94 -5.47
N SER A 217 16.03 -43.05 -4.86
CA SER A 217 16.06 -43.25 -3.41
C SER A 217 17.47 -43.05 -2.86
N SER A 218 17.68 -41.98 -2.08
CA SER A 218 18.83 -41.87 -1.18
C SER A 218 18.32 -41.61 0.24
N PRO A 219 18.71 -42.40 1.24
CA PRO A 219 18.17 -42.29 2.59
C PRO A 219 18.86 -41.13 3.31
N ARG A 220 18.18 -39.99 3.47
CA ARG A 220 18.63 -38.95 4.40
C ARG A 220 17.55 -38.65 5.44
N ARG A 221 18.00 -38.82 6.68
CA ARG A 221 17.28 -38.76 7.96
C ARG A 221 16.46 -37.46 8.12
N PRO A 222 15.28 -37.51 8.77
CA PRO A 222 14.54 -36.31 9.10
C PRO A 222 15.25 -35.54 10.22
N CYS A 223 15.62 -34.28 9.97
CA CYS A 223 15.97 -33.35 11.03
C CYS A 223 14.69 -32.92 11.75
N THR A 224 14.42 -33.53 12.89
CA THR A 224 13.45 -33.04 13.88
C THR A 224 13.97 -31.74 14.50
N ALA A 225 13.33 -30.60 14.21
CA ALA A 225 13.54 -29.37 14.96
C ALA A 225 12.67 -29.39 16.22
N ALA A 226 13.22 -29.87 17.34
CA ALA A 226 12.68 -29.64 18.67
C ALA A 226 12.97 -28.19 19.07
N GLY A 227 11.92 -27.43 19.42
CA GLY A 227 12.03 -26.01 19.73
C GLY A 227 12.72 -25.70 21.05
N ARG A 228 13.21 -24.45 21.19
CA ARG A 228 13.17 -23.66 22.42
C ARG A 228 13.37 -22.17 22.10
N ARG A 229 12.58 -21.35 22.78
CA ARG A 229 12.53 -19.87 22.75
C ARG A 229 13.91 -19.24 22.99
N ARG A 230 14.24 -18.19 22.22
CA ARG A 230 14.27 -16.77 22.67
C ARG A 230 14.82 -15.89 21.55
N SER A 231 14.06 -14.86 21.25
CA SER A 231 14.32 -13.68 20.42
C SER A 231 15.72 -13.09 20.60
N ARG A 232 16.41 -12.84 19.47
CA ARG A 232 17.25 -11.66 19.25
C ARG A 232 17.36 -11.43 17.73
N TRP A 233 17.00 -10.22 17.33
CA TRP A 233 17.12 -9.72 15.96
C TRP A 233 18.60 -9.69 15.56
N ALA A 234 18.94 -10.24 14.40
CA ALA A 234 20.25 -10.05 13.77
C ALA A 234 20.03 -9.48 12.38
N ALA A 235 20.38 -8.22 12.21
CA ALA A 235 20.46 -7.54 10.92
C ALA A 235 21.60 -8.16 10.09
N CYS A 236 21.29 -8.64 8.88
CA CYS A 236 22.30 -9.07 7.92
C CYS A 236 23.07 -7.85 7.41
N ARG A 237 24.35 -7.77 7.75
CA ARG A 237 25.32 -6.84 7.15
C ARG A 237 26.00 -7.56 5.98
N SER A 238 26.03 -6.92 4.81
CA SER A 238 26.64 -7.40 3.57
C SER A 238 28.18 -7.59 3.70
N PRO A 239 28.80 -8.59 3.07
CA PRO A 239 30.26 -8.65 2.94
C PRO A 239 30.74 -7.93 1.68
N GLY A 240 31.66 -6.98 1.85
CA GLY A 240 32.53 -6.44 0.79
C GLY A 240 33.79 -7.32 0.59
N PRO A 241 34.57 -7.07 -0.48
CA PRO A 241 35.48 -8.06 -1.05
C PRO A 241 36.86 -8.13 -0.38
N THR A 242 37.42 -9.32 -0.56
CA THR A 242 38.68 -9.88 -0.04
C THR A 242 39.94 -9.12 -0.48
N ALA A 243 40.88 -8.92 0.44
CA ALA A 243 42.29 -8.70 0.12
C ALA A 243 43.20 -9.31 1.20
N THR A 244 44.18 -10.07 0.72
CA THR A 244 45.20 -10.88 1.41
C THR A 244 46.26 -10.04 2.14
N ARG A 245 46.64 -10.44 3.38
CA ARG A 245 48.06 -10.45 3.84
C ARG A 245 48.29 -11.23 5.15
N THR A 246 49.42 -11.94 5.14
CA THR A 246 50.14 -12.87 6.04
C THR A 246 50.19 -12.54 7.56
N PRO A 247 50.32 -13.55 8.47
CA PRO A 247 50.13 -13.40 9.93
C PRO A 247 51.43 -13.13 10.71
N PRO A 248 51.37 -12.87 12.04
CA PRO A 248 51.93 -13.89 12.96
C PRO A 248 51.26 -14.03 14.35
N ARG A 249 51.41 -15.26 14.89
CA ARG A 249 51.68 -15.70 16.28
C ARG A 249 50.66 -15.51 17.44
N SER A 250 50.05 -16.65 17.80
CA SER A 250 50.00 -17.31 19.13
C SER A 250 49.69 -16.52 20.43
N GLY A 251 48.57 -16.87 21.07
CA GLY A 251 48.29 -16.70 22.51
C GLY A 251 46.93 -17.31 22.90
N PRO A 252 46.80 -18.11 23.98
CA PRO A 252 45.64 -18.98 24.23
C PRO A 252 44.48 -18.34 25.03
N CYS A 253 43.33 -19.00 24.93
CA CYS A 253 42.03 -18.72 25.53
C CYS A 253 42.00 -18.58 27.06
N THR A 254 41.16 -17.69 27.56
CA THR A 254 40.41 -17.84 28.83
C THR A 254 38.99 -17.27 28.66
N PRO A 255 37.94 -17.92 29.22
CA PRO A 255 36.59 -17.38 29.26
C PRO A 255 36.35 -16.68 30.61
N GLU A 256 36.02 -15.40 30.60
CA GLU A 256 35.53 -14.73 31.81
C GLU A 256 34.07 -14.30 31.58
N ALA A 257 33.19 -14.93 32.35
CA ALA A 257 31.79 -14.59 32.44
C ALA A 257 31.63 -13.34 33.30
N THR A 258 30.89 -12.35 32.81
CA THR A 258 30.33 -11.33 33.69
C THR A 258 28.92 -10.99 33.22
N SER A 259 27.96 -11.41 34.02
CA SER A 259 26.57 -10.99 34.00
C SER A 259 26.46 -9.51 34.38
N VAL A 260 25.75 -8.70 33.60
CA VAL A 260 25.09 -7.49 34.12
C VAL A 260 23.73 -7.33 33.47
N SER A 261 22.73 -7.23 34.34
CA SER A 261 21.31 -7.02 34.09
C SER A 261 21.02 -5.57 33.70
N ARG A 262 20.15 -5.38 32.71
CA ARG A 262 18.93 -4.54 32.76
C ARG A 262 18.10 -4.77 31.50
#